data_AF-A0A257JL24-F1
#
_entry.id   AF-A0A257JL24-F1
#
_cell.length_a   1.000
_cell.length_b   1.000
_cell.length_c   1.000
_cell.angle_alpha   90.00
_cell.angle_beta   90.00
_cell.angle_gamma   90.00
#
_symmetry.space_group_name_H-M   'P 1'
#
loop_
_entity.id
_entity.type
_entity.pdbx_description
1 polymer ?
#
loop_
_entity_poly.entity_id
_entity_poly.type
_entity_poly.pdbx_seq_one_letter_code
_entity_poly.pdbx_strand_id
1 'polypeptide(L)'
;MSDTVNPNLLVELFVEELPPKALKKLGDSFASTLAASLQAQGLAAADAMVTPFASPRRLAVHVTGVAAKAADRAVQVKLMPVAVALTADGQPTPALLKKLAAVGADASAVPGLKRAPDGKAEALFLDSTVAGAKLAEGLQRALDEALAKLPIPKVMSYQLGTDGSPTGSAAVAQPGWTTVHFVRPAHGLVALHGAAVVPVHALGLQAGNRTHGHRFEAAVSPVVLRDADSYAQQLADEGAVIASFAARRAEIARQLAERAAQAGAGLTPLDAAALLDEVT
;
A
#
# COMPACT_ATOMS: atom_id res chain seq x y z
N MET A 1 2.95 -8.52 29.04
CA MET A 1 2.48 -8.09 27.71
C MET A 1 3.22 -8.96 26.72
N SER A 2 2.52 -9.82 25.97
CA SER A 2 3.19 -10.64 24.97
C SER A 2 3.68 -9.70 23.88
N ASP A 3 4.99 -9.58 23.69
CA ASP A 3 5.60 -8.97 22.51
C ASP A 3 5.29 -9.88 21.31
N THR A 4 4.05 -9.88 20.86
CA THR A 4 3.71 -10.45 19.56
C THR A 4 4.29 -9.53 18.50
N VAL A 5 5.43 -9.95 17.95
CA VAL A 5 6.03 -9.32 16.78
C VAL A 5 5.00 -9.35 15.66
N ASN A 6 4.62 -8.17 15.18
CA ASN A 6 3.69 -8.03 14.07
C ASN A 6 4.32 -8.65 12.79
N PRO A 7 3.56 -9.40 11.98
CA PRO A 7 4.06 -9.91 10.71
C PRO A 7 4.42 -8.79 9.73
N ASN A 8 5.33 -9.08 8.81
CA ASN A 8 5.70 -8.17 7.74
C ASN A 8 4.64 -8.19 6.62
N LEU A 9 4.52 -7.09 5.90
CA LEU A 9 3.60 -6.93 4.77
C LEU A 9 4.37 -6.90 3.46
N LEU A 10 3.93 -7.66 2.47
CA LEU A 10 4.34 -7.55 1.08
C LEU A 10 3.15 -7.11 0.24
N VAL A 11 3.36 -6.14 -0.64
CA VAL A 11 2.43 -5.79 -1.71
C VAL A 11 3.18 -5.75 -3.03
N GLU A 12 2.63 -6.40 -4.04
CA GLU A 12 3.16 -6.38 -5.40
C GLU A 12 2.06 -6.08 -6.41
N LEU A 13 2.38 -5.21 -7.36
CA LEU A 13 1.65 -5.07 -8.61
C LEU A 13 2.52 -5.58 -9.78
N PHE A 14 2.07 -6.66 -10.42
CA PHE A 14 2.69 -7.24 -11.61
C PHE A 14 2.02 -6.71 -12.87
N VAL A 15 2.81 -6.23 -13.83
CA VAL A 15 2.37 -5.41 -14.98
C VAL A 15 3.13 -5.77 -16.26
N GLU A 16 2.66 -5.30 -17.41
CA GLU A 16 3.52 -5.20 -18.60
C GLU A 16 4.66 -4.19 -18.40
N GLU A 17 5.57 -4.15 -19.36
CA GLU A 17 6.85 -3.46 -19.29
C GLU A 17 6.70 -1.94 -19.02
N LEU A 18 7.10 -1.54 -17.82
CA LEU A 18 7.15 -0.18 -17.30
C LEU A 18 8.18 0.67 -18.05
N PRO A 19 7.99 2.00 -18.13
CA PRO A 19 8.97 2.89 -18.75
C PRO A 19 10.30 2.86 -17.98
N PRO A 20 11.42 2.44 -18.60
CA PRO A 20 12.68 2.20 -17.89
C PRO A 20 13.20 3.46 -17.18
N LYS A 21 13.16 4.60 -17.86
CA LYS A 21 13.56 5.91 -17.31
C LYS A 21 12.75 6.37 -16.09
N ALA A 22 11.54 5.83 -15.90
CA ALA A 22 10.69 6.16 -14.77
C ALA A 22 10.65 5.06 -13.70
N LEU A 23 11.20 3.87 -13.97
CA LEU A 23 11.02 2.67 -13.15
C LEU A 23 11.40 2.88 -11.69
N LYS A 24 12.61 3.36 -11.43
CA LYS A 24 13.09 3.64 -10.07
C LYS A 24 12.16 4.61 -9.34
N LYS A 25 11.79 5.72 -9.99
CA LYS A 25 10.91 6.75 -9.42
C LYS A 25 9.51 6.20 -9.13
N LEU A 26 8.97 5.36 -10.01
CA LEU A 26 7.68 4.70 -9.80
C LEU A 26 7.74 3.73 -8.61
N GLY A 27 8.79 2.92 -8.51
CA GLY A 27 9.02 2.00 -7.38
C GLY A 27 9.12 2.73 -6.04
N ASP A 28 9.96 3.76 -5.98
CA ASP A 28 10.16 4.58 -4.78
C ASP A 28 8.85 5.27 -4.37
N SER A 29 8.10 5.82 -5.33
CA SER A 29 6.82 6.49 -5.08
C SER A 29 5.73 5.52 -4.61
N PHE A 30 5.66 4.33 -5.20
CA PHE A 30 4.72 3.29 -4.79
C PHE A 30 4.96 2.88 -3.33
N ALA A 31 6.20 2.52 -3.01
CA ALA A 31 6.59 2.05 -1.69
C ALA A 31 6.40 3.12 -0.61
N SER A 32 6.90 4.34 -0.85
CA SER A 32 6.83 5.43 0.12
C SER A 32 5.39 5.89 0.39
N THR A 33 4.56 5.98 -0.65
CA THR A 33 3.16 6.41 -0.48
C THR A 33 2.35 5.37 0.29
N LEU A 34 2.51 4.09 -0.05
CA LEU A 34 1.82 2.99 0.64
C LEU A 34 2.23 2.93 2.11
N ALA A 35 3.54 2.97 2.40
CA ALA A 35 4.05 2.94 3.77
C ALA A 35 3.59 4.16 4.58
N ALA A 36 3.66 5.37 4.02
CA ALA A 36 3.20 6.58 4.68
C ALA A 36 1.70 6.53 5.02
N SER A 37 0.88 5.95 4.13
CA SER A 37 -0.55 5.76 4.38
C SER A 37 -0.81 4.74 5.49
N LEU A 38 -0.06 3.63 5.54
CA LEU A 38 -0.15 2.67 6.65
C LEU A 38 0.26 3.30 7.99
N GLN A 39 1.33 4.11 8.00
CA GLN A 39 1.80 4.84 9.19
C GLN A 39 0.76 5.85 9.68
N ALA A 40 0.19 6.65 8.78
CA ALA A 40 -0.85 7.62 9.12
C ALA A 40 -2.10 6.97 9.73
N GLN A 41 -2.36 5.71 9.38
CA GLN A 41 -3.46 4.91 9.91
C GLN A 41 -3.10 4.17 11.21
N GLY A 42 -1.85 4.27 11.69
CA GLY A 42 -1.36 3.56 12.87
C GLY A 42 -1.17 2.05 12.67
N LEU A 43 -1.12 1.59 11.41
CA LEU A 43 -0.90 0.19 11.06
C LEU A 43 0.59 -0.17 10.97
N ALA A 44 1.45 0.81 10.67
CA ALA A 44 2.90 0.64 10.67
C ALA A 44 3.56 1.67 11.59
N ALA A 45 4.64 1.27 12.25
CA ALA A 45 5.43 2.18 13.06
C ALA A 45 6.22 3.17 12.18
N ALA A 46 6.60 4.32 12.74
CA ALA A 46 7.35 5.34 12.01
C ALA A 46 8.76 4.87 11.61
N ASP A 47 9.32 3.94 12.37
CA ASP A 47 10.62 3.29 12.17
C ASP A 47 10.52 1.95 11.42
N ALA A 48 9.33 1.58 10.93
CA ALA A 48 9.18 0.39 10.10
C ALA A 48 10.09 0.48 8.86
N MET A 49 10.87 -0.57 8.62
CA MET A 49 11.72 -0.66 7.44
C MET A 49 10.84 -0.85 6.20
N VAL A 50 11.03 0.02 5.21
CA VAL A 50 10.34 -0.01 3.92
C VAL A 50 11.34 -0.39 2.84
N THR A 51 11.17 -1.57 2.26
CA THR A 51 12.04 -2.08 1.19
C THR A 51 11.30 -2.01 -0.15
N PRO A 52 11.65 -1.06 -1.04
CA PRO A 52 11.08 -1.00 -2.36
C PRO A 52 11.68 -2.08 -3.28
N PHE A 53 10.84 -2.64 -4.14
CA PHE A 53 11.24 -3.51 -5.24
C PHE A 53 10.68 -2.95 -6.55
N ALA A 54 11.53 -2.91 -7.57
CA ALA A 54 11.15 -2.41 -8.88
C ALA A 54 11.94 -3.17 -9.94
N SER A 55 11.21 -3.74 -10.89
CA SER A 55 11.76 -4.39 -12.09
C SER A 55 10.90 -3.99 -13.28
N PRO A 56 11.32 -4.23 -14.54
CA PRO A 56 10.57 -3.80 -15.72
C PRO A 56 9.08 -4.18 -15.71
N ARG A 57 8.68 -5.26 -15.03
CA ARG A 57 7.29 -5.74 -14.99
C ARG A 57 6.64 -5.65 -13.61
N ARG A 58 7.21 -4.84 -12.70
CA ARG A 58 6.83 -4.93 -11.28
C ARG A 58 7.10 -3.69 -10.47
N LEU A 59 6.12 -3.34 -9.64
CA LEU A 59 6.30 -2.47 -8.47
C LEU A 59 5.91 -3.27 -7.22
N ALA A 60 6.78 -3.32 -6.22
CA ALA A 60 6.46 -4.00 -4.97
C ALA A 60 7.11 -3.29 -3.77
N VAL A 61 6.58 -3.57 -2.60
CA VAL A 61 7.08 -3.05 -1.33
C VAL A 61 6.94 -4.10 -0.24
N HIS A 62 7.98 -4.22 0.57
CA HIS A 62 7.97 -4.95 1.84
C HIS A 62 8.04 -3.95 2.99
N VAL A 63 7.17 -4.10 3.98
CA VAL A 63 7.10 -3.23 5.17
C VAL A 63 7.14 -4.10 6.42
N THR A 64 8.08 -3.83 7.32
CA THR A 64 8.23 -4.63 8.54
C THR A 64 7.20 -4.30 9.61
N GLY A 65 6.78 -5.31 10.38
CA GLY A 65 6.08 -5.09 11.64
C GLY A 65 4.69 -4.45 11.53
N VAL A 66 3.94 -4.76 10.46
CA VAL A 66 2.62 -4.17 10.21
C VAL A 66 1.56 -4.81 11.10
N ALA A 67 0.80 -4.02 11.84
CA ALA A 67 -0.25 -4.52 12.72
C ALA A 67 -1.47 -5.01 11.92
N ALA A 68 -2.08 -6.11 12.35
CA ALA A 68 -3.35 -6.59 11.78
C ALA A 68 -4.53 -5.63 12.07
N LYS A 69 -4.42 -4.86 13.15
CA LYS A 69 -5.33 -3.80 13.56
C LYS A 69 -4.52 -2.71 14.27
N ALA A 70 -4.74 -1.45 13.93
CA ALA A 70 -4.17 -0.32 14.66
C ALA A 70 -4.72 -0.29 16.10
N ALA A 71 -4.00 0.37 17.01
CA ALA A 71 -4.48 0.59 18.36
C ALA A 71 -5.75 1.47 18.36
N ASP A 72 -6.68 1.16 19.26
CA ASP A 72 -7.85 2.01 19.47
C ASP A 72 -7.39 3.37 20.01
N ARG A 73 -8.03 4.46 19.54
CA ARG A 73 -7.64 5.82 19.88
C ARG A 73 -8.69 6.47 20.76
N ALA A 74 -8.28 6.94 21.93
CA ALA A 74 -9.08 7.84 22.74
C ALA A 74 -9.21 9.21 22.03
N VAL A 75 -10.44 9.68 21.85
CA VAL A 75 -10.77 10.96 21.22
C VAL A 75 -11.75 11.72 22.09
N GLN A 76 -11.66 13.06 22.05
CA GLN A 76 -12.66 13.93 22.63
C GLN A 76 -13.58 14.46 21.54
N VAL A 77 -14.84 14.03 21.60
CA VAL A 77 -15.88 14.48 20.67
C VAL A 77 -16.55 15.72 21.27
N LYS A 78 -16.33 16.88 20.65
CA LYS A 78 -17.07 18.10 20.97
C LYS A 78 -18.55 17.90 20.65
N LEU A 79 -19.41 18.09 21.65
CA LEU A 79 -20.85 17.95 21.50
C LEU A 79 -21.49 19.27 21.09
N MET A 80 -21.50 20.25 22.00
CA MET A 80 -22.08 21.58 21.81
C MET A 80 -21.77 22.49 23.02
N PRO A 81 -21.98 23.82 22.92
CA PRO A 81 -21.82 24.73 24.04
C PRO A 81 -22.68 24.35 25.26
N VAL A 82 -22.17 24.56 26.46
CA VAL A 82 -22.87 24.23 27.73
C VAL A 82 -24.24 24.91 27.80
N ALA A 83 -24.32 26.17 27.35
CA ALA A 83 -25.56 26.95 27.32
C ALA A 83 -26.66 26.40 26.40
N VAL A 84 -26.30 25.53 25.45
CA VAL A 84 -27.25 24.84 24.56
C VAL A 84 -27.51 23.41 25.04
N ALA A 85 -26.49 22.81 25.66
CA ALA A 85 -26.52 21.43 26.13
C ALA A 85 -27.37 21.21 27.39
N LEU A 86 -27.36 22.18 28.31
CA LEU A 86 -27.99 22.04 29.63
C LEU A 86 -29.00 23.17 29.87
N THR A 87 -30.08 22.85 30.59
CA THR A 87 -31.01 23.85 31.11
C THR A 87 -30.39 24.61 32.29
N ALA A 88 -31.06 25.66 32.77
CA ALA A 88 -30.65 26.40 33.97
C ALA A 88 -30.53 25.48 35.21
N ASP A 89 -31.32 24.40 35.27
CA ASP A 89 -31.31 23.42 36.36
C ASP A 89 -30.25 22.31 36.15
N GLY A 90 -29.40 22.44 35.13
CA GLY A 90 -28.36 21.47 34.80
C GLY A 90 -28.84 20.19 34.13
N GLN A 91 -30.11 20.13 33.70
CA GLN A 91 -30.68 18.96 33.02
C GLN A 91 -30.32 18.94 31.52
N PRO A 92 -30.12 17.75 30.92
CA PRO A 92 -29.79 17.65 29.50
C PRO A 92 -30.95 18.14 28.62
N THR A 93 -30.65 18.99 27.65
CA THR A 93 -31.65 19.45 26.68
C THR A 93 -31.97 18.36 25.65
N PRO A 94 -33.14 18.42 24.98
CA PRO A 94 -33.43 17.51 23.85
C PRO A 94 -32.37 17.57 22.74
N ALA A 95 -31.74 18.73 22.55
CA ALA A 95 -30.66 18.92 21.59
C ALA A 95 -29.40 18.12 21.99
N LEU A 96 -29.03 18.13 23.28
CA LEU A 96 -27.93 17.32 23.78
C LEU A 96 -28.20 15.83 23.62
N LEU A 97 -29.40 15.36 24.00
CA LEU A 97 -29.78 13.95 23.88
C LEU A 97 -29.76 13.47 22.42
N LYS A 98 -30.27 14.29 21.49
CA LYS A 98 -30.19 13.99 20.04
C LYS A 98 -28.73 13.93 19.56
N LYS A 99 -27.86 14.81 20.05
CA LYS A 99 -26.44 14.80 19.69
C LYS A 99 -25.71 13.59 20.26
N LEU A 100 -26.02 13.17 21.49
CA LEU A 100 -25.49 11.94 22.10
C LEU A 100 -25.88 10.71 21.27
N ALA A 101 -27.17 10.59 20.90
CA ALA A 101 -27.63 9.49 20.07
C ALA A 101 -26.91 9.45 18.71
N ALA A 102 -26.66 10.61 18.09
CA ALA A 102 -25.92 10.71 16.83
C ALA A 102 -24.46 10.27 16.92
N VAL A 103 -23.86 10.27 18.12
CA VAL A 103 -22.49 9.78 18.37
C VAL A 103 -22.47 8.42 19.06
N GLY A 104 -23.61 7.72 19.10
CA GLY A 104 -23.73 6.37 19.65
C GLY A 104 -23.78 6.29 21.18
N ALA A 105 -24.09 7.39 21.86
CA ALA A 105 -24.27 7.46 23.31
C ALA A 105 -25.73 7.78 23.67
N ASP A 106 -26.12 7.56 24.92
CA ASP A 106 -27.45 7.90 25.42
C ASP A 106 -27.37 8.81 26.66
N ALA A 107 -28.52 9.06 27.31
CA ALA A 107 -28.62 9.93 28.48
C ALA A 107 -27.72 9.50 29.64
N SER A 108 -27.33 8.22 29.74
CA SER A 108 -26.43 7.71 30.78
C SER A 108 -25.02 8.30 30.68
N ALA A 109 -24.63 8.85 29.51
CA ALA A 109 -23.33 9.48 29.30
C ALA A 109 -23.25 10.91 29.88
N VAL A 110 -24.39 11.54 30.18
CA VAL A 110 -24.46 12.95 30.63
C VAL A 110 -23.61 13.24 31.88
N PRO A 111 -23.59 12.40 32.94
CA PRO A 111 -22.75 12.63 34.11
C PRO A 111 -21.24 12.59 33.83
N GLY A 112 -20.82 11.91 32.75
CA GLY A 112 -19.41 11.75 32.37
C GLY A 112 -18.89 12.79 31.39
N LEU A 113 -19.72 13.76 30.96
CA LEU A 113 -19.32 14.79 30.00
C LEU A 113 -18.33 15.78 30.61
N LYS A 114 -17.27 16.09 29.87
CA LYS A 114 -16.26 17.07 30.29
C LYS A 114 -16.62 18.45 29.76
N ARG A 115 -16.46 19.47 30.61
CA ARG A 115 -16.51 20.88 30.18
C ARG A 115 -15.10 21.33 29.84
N ALA A 116 -14.92 21.98 28.70
CA ALA A 116 -13.67 22.65 28.37
C ALA A 116 -13.92 23.95 27.60
N PRO A 117 -12.99 24.92 27.67
CA PRO A 117 -13.07 26.15 26.90
C PRO A 117 -13.09 25.89 25.39
N ASP A 118 -13.95 26.61 24.68
CA ASP A 118 -14.10 26.61 23.23
C ASP A 118 -14.27 28.06 22.76
N GLY A 119 -13.15 28.75 22.57
CA GLY A 119 -13.12 30.18 22.28
C GLY A 119 -13.61 31.00 23.48
N LYS A 120 -14.72 31.74 23.30
CA LYS A 120 -15.32 32.58 24.36
C LYS A 120 -16.40 31.86 25.19
N ALA A 121 -16.71 30.60 24.87
CA ALA A 121 -17.74 29.81 25.55
C ALA A 121 -17.14 28.50 26.11
N GLU A 122 -17.88 27.84 27.00
CA GLU A 122 -17.59 26.44 27.38
C GLU A 122 -18.40 25.49 26.51
N ALA A 123 -17.79 24.36 26.14
CA ALA A 123 -18.47 23.26 25.44
C ALA A 123 -18.39 21.96 26.25
N LEU A 124 -19.39 21.09 26.03
CA LEU A 124 -19.35 19.72 26.51
C LEU A 124 -18.63 18.82 25.51
N PHE A 125 -17.81 17.93 26.04
CA PHE A 125 -17.03 16.94 25.31
C PHE A 125 -17.36 15.55 25.87
N LEU A 126 -17.50 14.59 24.95
CA LEU A 126 -17.60 13.18 25.26
C LEU A 126 -16.24 12.54 25.00
N ASP A 127 -15.64 11.93 26.03
CA ASP A 127 -14.53 11.01 25.82
C ASP A 127 -15.09 9.76 25.13
N SER A 128 -14.53 9.41 23.99
CA SER A 128 -14.92 8.24 23.21
C SER A 128 -13.68 7.49 22.72
N THR A 129 -13.85 6.23 22.38
CA THR A 129 -12.80 5.39 21.82
C THR A 129 -13.16 5.04 20.39
N VAL A 130 -12.32 5.46 19.45
CA VAL A 130 -12.45 5.08 18.04
C VAL A 130 -11.66 3.80 17.83
N ALA A 131 -12.33 2.78 17.28
CA ALA A 131 -11.69 1.52 16.94
C ALA A 131 -10.56 1.76 15.91
N GLY A 132 -9.39 1.16 16.15
CA GLY A 132 -8.27 1.24 15.22
C GLY A 132 -8.59 0.57 13.89
N ALA A 133 -8.01 1.10 12.81
CA ALA A 133 -8.20 0.59 11.45
C ALA A 133 -7.77 -0.88 11.36
N LYS A 134 -8.54 -1.69 10.65
CA LYS A 134 -8.14 -3.07 10.29
C LYS A 134 -7.20 -3.05 9.09
N LEU A 135 -6.27 -3.99 9.04
CA LEU A 135 -5.28 -4.05 7.96
C LEU A 135 -5.92 -4.11 6.56
N ALA A 136 -6.95 -4.92 6.34
CA ALA A 136 -7.58 -5.03 5.02
C ALA A 136 -8.13 -3.68 4.51
N GLU A 137 -8.87 -2.97 5.36
CA GLU A 137 -9.45 -1.66 5.03
C GLU A 137 -8.36 -0.60 4.85
N GLY A 138 -7.36 -0.59 5.74
CA GLY A 138 -6.29 0.41 5.68
C GLY A 138 -5.31 0.16 4.53
N LEU A 139 -5.06 -1.10 4.18
CA LEU A 139 -4.25 -1.47 3.04
C LEU A 139 -4.96 -1.15 1.72
N GLN A 140 -6.27 -1.38 1.62
CA GLN A 140 -7.04 -0.97 0.44
C GLN A 140 -6.87 0.53 0.18
N ARG A 141 -7.06 1.35 1.22
CA ARG A 141 -6.85 2.80 1.12
C ARG A 141 -5.42 3.16 0.73
N ALA A 142 -4.42 2.51 1.35
CA ALA A 142 -3.02 2.78 1.07
C ALA A 142 -2.64 2.41 -0.38
N LEU A 143 -3.19 1.32 -0.91
CA LEU A 143 -3.00 0.89 -2.28
C LEU A 143 -3.65 1.88 -3.27
N ASP A 144 -4.89 2.30 -3.01
CA ASP A 144 -5.59 3.29 -3.84
C ASP A 144 -4.83 4.62 -3.88
N GLU A 145 -4.35 5.10 -2.73
CA GLU A 145 -3.54 6.31 -2.63
C GLU A 145 -2.20 6.18 -3.36
N ALA A 146 -1.51 5.03 -3.22
CA ALA A 146 -0.25 4.77 -3.89
C ALA A 146 -0.42 4.81 -5.41
N LEU A 147 -1.45 4.15 -5.94
CA LEU A 147 -1.72 4.13 -7.38
C LEU A 147 -2.10 5.51 -7.93
N ALA A 148 -2.91 6.27 -7.20
CA ALA A 148 -3.35 7.61 -7.61
C ALA A 148 -2.19 8.63 -7.64
N LYS A 149 -1.19 8.49 -6.76
CA LYS A 149 -0.07 9.43 -6.62
C LYS A 149 1.17 9.04 -7.45
N LEU A 150 1.13 7.95 -8.20
CA LEU A 150 2.27 7.53 -9.03
C LEU A 150 2.64 8.63 -10.03
N PRO A 151 3.94 9.00 -10.14
CA PRO A 151 4.41 10.02 -11.06
C PRO A 151 4.52 9.44 -12.49
N ILE A 152 3.39 9.06 -13.07
CA ILE A 152 3.31 8.43 -14.39
C ILE A 152 3.52 9.50 -15.48
N PRO A 153 4.58 9.40 -16.32
CA PRO A 153 4.85 10.41 -17.35
C PRO A 153 3.75 10.46 -18.43
N LYS A 154 3.17 9.31 -18.75
CA LYS A 154 2.07 9.17 -19.71
C LYS A 154 1.13 8.07 -19.26
N VAL A 155 -0.08 8.46 -18.89
CA VAL A 155 -1.13 7.54 -18.48
C VAL A 155 -1.73 6.89 -19.73
N MET A 156 -1.99 5.59 -19.66
CA MET A 156 -2.72 4.85 -20.68
C MET A 156 -4.14 4.57 -20.17
N SER A 157 -5.08 4.47 -21.09
CA SER A 157 -6.46 4.05 -20.81
C SER A 157 -6.71 2.71 -21.49
N TYR A 158 -7.18 1.72 -20.74
CA TYR A 158 -7.58 0.42 -21.30
C TYR A 158 -8.85 -0.09 -20.62
N GLN A 159 -9.58 -0.96 -21.31
CA GLN A 159 -10.77 -1.60 -20.75
C GLN A 159 -10.36 -2.84 -19.99
N LEU A 160 -10.92 -3.03 -18.79
CA LEU A 160 -10.89 -4.31 -18.10
C LEU A 160 -11.88 -5.26 -18.80
N GLY A 161 -11.49 -6.53 -18.99
CA GLY A 161 -12.42 -7.57 -19.39
C GLY A 161 -13.54 -7.73 -18.36
N THR A 162 -14.71 -8.19 -18.80
CA THR A 162 -15.92 -8.37 -17.98
C THR A 162 -15.75 -9.34 -16.80
N ASP A 163 -14.64 -10.08 -16.75
CA ASP A 163 -14.25 -11.06 -15.72
C ASP A 163 -13.02 -10.63 -14.88
N GLY A 164 -12.50 -9.41 -15.07
CA GLY A 164 -11.27 -8.94 -14.41
C GLY A 164 -9.97 -9.45 -15.07
N SER A 165 -10.04 -10.16 -16.20
CA SER A 165 -8.87 -10.57 -16.97
C SER A 165 -8.41 -9.47 -17.95
N PRO A 166 -7.09 -9.24 -18.09
CA PRO A 166 -6.54 -8.34 -19.12
C PRO A 166 -6.61 -8.93 -20.54
N THR A 167 -7.03 -10.18 -20.74
CA THR A 167 -7.21 -10.79 -22.07
C THR A 167 -8.69 -10.80 -22.49
N GLY A 168 -9.23 -9.62 -22.79
CA GLY A 168 -10.55 -9.49 -23.40
C GLY A 168 -10.56 -10.05 -24.82
N SER A 169 -11.27 -11.16 -25.03
CA SER A 169 -11.64 -11.64 -26.38
C SER A 169 -12.62 -10.64 -27.00
N ALA A 170 -12.18 -9.98 -28.08
CA ALA A 170 -12.96 -8.97 -28.77
C ALA A 170 -14.16 -9.58 -29.52
N ALA A 171 -15.38 -9.29 -29.05
CA ALA A 171 -16.52 -8.97 -29.90
C ALA A 171 -17.66 -8.40 -29.07
N VAL A 172 -18.23 -7.29 -29.58
CA VAL A 172 -19.45 -6.60 -29.14
C VAL A 172 -19.29 -5.63 -27.96
N ALA A 173 -19.41 -4.34 -28.25
CA ALA A 173 -19.64 -3.29 -27.26
C ALA A 173 -20.98 -3.58 -26.52
N GLN A 174 -20.89 -4.06 -25.28
CA GLN A 174 -22.02 -4.39 -24.40
C GLN A 174 -21.72 -3.92 -22.96
N PRO A 175 -22.73 -3.58 -22.14
CA PRO A 175 -22.53 -3.10 -20.77
C PRO A 175 -21.66 -4.06 -19.95
N GLY A 176 -20.61 -3.56 -19.29
CA GLY A 176 -19.66 -4.39 -18.51
C GLY A 176 -18.18 -4.05 -18.67
N TRP A 177 -17.81 -3.04 -19.47
CA TRP A 177 -16.42 -2.61 -19.63
C TRP A 177 -16.09 -1.46 -18.68
N THR A 178 -15.10 -1.66 -17.81
CA THR A 178 -14.58 -0.62 -16.92
C THR A 178 -13.29 -0.07 -17.52
N THR A 179 -13.24 1.24 -17.79
CA THR A 179 -12.01 1.90 -18.21
C THR A 179 -11.11 2.13 -17.01
N VAL A 180 -9.86 1.68 -17.08
CA VAL A 180 -8.83 1.97 -16.09
C VAL A 180 -7.73 2.82 -16.67
N HIS A 181 -7.16 3.65 -15.80
CA HIS A 181 -6.08 4.57 -16.12
C HIS A 181 -4.83 4.13 -15.38
N PHE A 182 -3.86 3.57 -16.10
CA PHE A 182 -2.60 3.14 -15.50
C PHE A 182 -1.46 3.21 -16.51
N VAL A 183 -0.21 3.10 -16.04
CA VAL A 183 0.98 3.22 -16.90
C VAL A 183 1.06 2.08 -17.93
N ARG A 184 0.64 0.88 -17.54
CA ARG A 184 0.62 -0.35 -18.35
C ARG A 184 -0.51 -1.29 -17.88
N PRO A 185 -0.94 -2.29 -18.66
CA PRO A 185 -1.83 -3.33 -18.16
C PRO A 185 -1.26 -4.03 -16.93
N ALA A 186 -2.07 -4.20 -15.88
CA ALA A 186 -1.74 -5.00 -14.72
C ALA A 186 -2.26 -6.43 -14.90
N HIS A 187 -1.51 -7.41 -14.40
CA HIS A 187 -1.79 -8.84 -14.55
C HIS A 187 -1.89 -9.60 -13.22
N GLY A 188 -1.34 -9.05 -12.14
CA GLY A 188 -1.36 -9.70 -10.84
C GLY A 188 -1.23 -8.71 -9.71
N LEU A 189 -1.89 -9.05 -8.60
CA LEU A 189 -1.81 -8.35 -7.34
C LEU A 189 -1.48 -9.38 -6.25
N VAL A 190 -0.39 -9.15 -5.53
CA VAL A 190 -0.08 -9.90 -4.31
C VAL A 190 -0.22 -8.96 -3.12
N ALA A 191 -0.86 -9.44 -2.06
CA ALA A 191 -0.87 -8.77 -0.76
C ALA A 191 -0.78 -9.83 0.34
N LEU A 192 0.37 -9.91 1.02
CA LEU A 192 0.64 -10.89 2.06
C LEU A 192 1.01 -10.22 3.38
N HIS A 193 0.39 -10.65 4.48
CA HIS A 193 0.76 -10.31 5.85
C HIS A 193 1.29 -11.57 6.53
N GLY A 194 2.62 -11.68 6.66
CA GLY A 194 3.26 -12.98 6.84
C GLY A 194 2.90 -13.91 5.67
N ALA A 195 2.30 -15.06 5.96
CA ALA A 195 1.80 -16.00 4.94
C ALA A 195 0.33 -15.76 4.55
N ALA A 196 -0.39 -14.89 5.26
CA ALA A 196 -1.83 -14.71 5.04
C ALA A 196 -2.10 -13.70 3.93
N VAL A 197 -3.02 -14.03 3.01
CA VAL A 197 -3.48 -13.09 1.98
C VAL A 197 -4.36 -12.01 2.62
N VAL A 198 -4.06 -10.75 2.34
CA VAL A 198 -4.90 -9.61 2.72
C VAL A 198 -5.89 -9.34 1.57
N PRO A 199 -7.22 -9.37 1.81
CA PRO A 199 -8.22 -9.29 0.74
C PRO A 199 -8.40 -7.84 0.25
N VAL A 200 -7.48 -7.39 -0.60
CA VAL A 200 -7.53 -6.09 -1.29
C VAL A 200 -7.67 -6.29 -2.80
N HIS A 201 -8.06 -5.24 -3.51
CA HIS A 201 -8.21 -5.25 -4.96
C HIS A 201 -7.68 -3.97 -5.58
N ALA A 202 -7.24 -4.03 -6.83
CA ALA A 202 -6.85 -2.86 -7.59
C ALA A 202 -6.86 -3.18 -9.10
N LEU A 203 -7.23 -2.20 -9.93
CA LEU A 203 -7.17 -2.34 -11.39
C LEU A 203 -7.91 -3.59 -11.91
N GLY A 204 -9.02 -3.98 -11.28
CA GLY A 204 -9.79 -5.19 -11.62
C GLY A 204 -9.23 -6.50 -11.08
N LEU A 205 -8.10 -6.47 -10.37
CA LEU A 205 -7.43 -7.65 -9.81
C LEU A 205 -7.78 -7.83 -8.34
N GLN A 206 -7.97 -9.08 -7.91
CA GLN A 206 -8.01 -9.44 -6.50
C GLN A 206 -6.64 -9.92 -6.03
N ALA A 207 -6.26 -9.54 -4.82
CA ALA A 207 -4.99 -9.95 -4.26
C ALA A 207 -4.95 -11.46 -3.98
N GLY A 208 -3.80 -12.07 -4.27
CA GLY A 208 -3.48 -13.44 -3.93
C GLY A 208 -2.04 -13.58 -3.45
N ASN A 209 -1.47 -14.78 -3.63
CA ASN A 209 -0.08 -15.09 -3.32
C ASN A 209 0.71 -15.61 -4.53
N ARG A 210 0.15 -15.49 -5.75
CA ARG A 210 0.76 -15.99 -6.97
C ARG A 210 1.36 -14.84 -7.76
N THR A 211 2.56 -15.04 -8.27
CA THR A 211 3.22 -14.11 -9.18
C THR A 211 3.95 -14.86 -10.30
N HIS A 212 4.57 -14.14 -11.23
CA HIS A 212 5.32 -14.70 -12.34
C HIS A 212 6.76 -14.20 -12.34
N GLY A 213 7.69 -15.10 -12.63
CA GLY A 213 9.10 -14.79 -12.88
C GLY A 213 9.39 -14.41 -14.34
N HIS A 214 10.63 -14.65 -14.77
CA HIS A 214 11.04 -14.51 -16.16
C HIS A 214 10.25 -15.47 -17.07
N ARG A 215 9.89 -15.02 -18.28
CA ARG A 215 8.99 -15.78 -19.18
C ARG A 215 9.56 -17.13 -19.62
N PHE A 216 10.88 -17.25 -19.66
CA PHE A 216 11.58 -18.44 -20.17
C PHE A 216 12.54 -19.09 -19.18
N GLU A 217 13.10 -18.31 -18.25
CA GLU A 217 14.17 -18.78 -17.36
C GLU A 217 13.64 -19.15 -15.97
N ALA A 218 12.38 -18.84 -15.66
CA ALA A 218 11.79 -19.23 -14.40
C ALA A 218 11.76 -20.77 -14.28
N ALA A 219 12.34 -21.30 -13.21
CA ALA A 219 12.27 -22.71 -12.86
C ALA A 219 10.85 -23.12 -12.48
N VAL A 220 10.06 -22.20 -11.91
CA VAL A 220 8.66 -22.41 -11.50
C VAL A 220 7.78 -21.28 -12.04
N SER A 221 6.67 -21.64 -12.68
CA SER A 221 5.67 -20.66 -13.14
C SER A 221 4.24 -21.23 -13.05
N PRO A 222 3.32 -20.55 -12.34
CA PRO A 222 3.52 -19.36 -11.52
C PRO A 222 4.32 -19.65 -10.23
N VAL A 223 5.02 -18.64 -9.71
CA VAL A 223 5.65 -18.67 -8.39
C VAL A 223 4.56 -18.46 -7.34
N VAL A 224 4.37 -19.42 -6.45
CA VAL A 224 3.42 -19.32 -5.32
C VAL A 224 4.22 -18.92 -4.09
N LEU A 225 4.07 -17.65 -3.69
CA LEU A 225 4.81 -17.07 -2.58
C LEU A 225 4.40 -17.72 -1.26
N ARG A 226 5.41 -18.11 -0.46
CA ARG A 226 5.21 -18.75 0.85
C ARG A 226 4.71 -17.74 1.87
N ASP A 227 5.38 -16.59 1.91
CA ASP A 227 5.12 -15.49 2.82
C ASP A 227 5.74 -14.19 2.30
N ALA A 228 5.45 -13.08 2.98
CA ALA A 228 5.99 -11.77 2.66
C ALA A 228 7.53 -11.70 2.65
N ASP A 229 8.21 -12.47 3.50
CA ASP A 229 9.66 -12.37 3.72
C ASP A 229 10.46 -13.19 2.69
N SER A 230 9.88 -14.27 2.19
CA SER A 230 10.45 -15.13 1.15
C SER A 230 10.57 -14.45 -0.21
N TYR A 231 9.88 -13.33 -0.41
CA TYR A 231 9.61 -12.71 -1.70
C TYR A 231 10.82 -12.57 -2.64
N ALA A 232 11.84 -11.81 -2.23
CA ALA A 232 12.96 -11.49 -3.10
C ALA A 232 13.80 -12.72 -3.41
N GLN A 233 14.03 -13.58 -2.41
CA GLN A 233 14.79 -14.81 -2.56
C GLN A 233 14.04 -15.82 -3.44
N GLN A 234 12.73 -15.98 -3.23
CA GLN A 234 11.90 -16.90 -4.01
C GLN A 234 11.79 -16.45 -5.47
N LEU A 235 11.67 -15.14 -5.74
CA LEU A 235 11.72 -14.61 -7.11
C LEU A 235 13.08 -14.84 -7.77
N ALA A 236 14.18 -14.76 -7.02
CA ALA A 236 15.51 -15.05 -7.56
C ALA A 236 15.66 -16.54 -7.91
N ASP A 237 15.35 -17.42 -6.96
CA ASP A 237 15.61 -18.86 -7.07
C ASP A 237 14.61 -19.56 -8.02
N GLU A 238 13.32 -19.25 -7.90
CA GLU A 238 12.26 -19.93 -8.63
C GLU A 238 11.83 -19.15 -9.87
N GLY A 239 11.88 -17.81 -9.78
CA GLY A 239 11.42 -16.91 -10.82
C GLY A 239 12.50 -16.42 -11.77
N ALA A 240 13.80 -16.63 -11.50
CA ALA A 240 14.91 -16.02 -12.24
C ALA A 240 14.79 -14.48 -12.33
N VAL A 241 14.38 -13.81 -11.24
CA VAL A 241 14.19 -12.36 -11.17
C VAL A 241 14.90 -11.76 -9.96
N ILE A 242 15.77 -10.79 -10.19
CA ILE A 242 16.30 -9.91 -9.14
C ILE A 242 15.30 -8.75 -8.96
N ALA A 243 14.45 -8.82 -7.94
CA ALA A 243 13.37 -7.84 -7.75
C ALA A 243 13.85 -6.45 -7.27
N SER A 244 15.00 -6.40 -6.59
CA SER A 244 15.57 -5.14 -6.10
C SER A 244 16.29 -4.43 -7.24
N PHE A 245 15.84 -3.20 -7.55
CA PHE A 245 16.50 -2.34 -8.54
C PHE A 245 17.97 -2.12 -8.19
N ALA A 246 18.26 -1.82 -6.92
CA ALA A 246 19.63 -1.60 -6.46
C ALA A 246 20.51 -2.86 -6.61
N ALA A 247 19.99 -4.03 -6.24
CA ALA A 247 20.71 -5.28 -6.39
C ALA A 247 20.93 -5.63 -7.87
N ARG A 248 19.93 -5.41 -8.72
CA ARG A 248 20.01 -5.65 -10.17
C ARG A 248 21.05 -4.74 -10.82
N ARG A 249 21.04 -3.46 -10.46
CA ARG A 249 22.02 -2.47 -10.92
C ARG A 249 23.44 -2.86 -10.53
N ALA A 250 23.63 -3.30 -9.29
CA ALA A 250 24.92 -3.77 -8.79
C ALA A 250 25.40 -5.01 -9.53
N GLU A 251 24.52 -5.97 -9.81
CA GLU A 251 24.87 -7.18 -10.55
C GLU A 251 25.28 -6.86 -12.00
N ILE A 252 24.56 -5.96 -12.68
CA ILE A 252 24.95 -5.52 -14.03
C ILE A 252 26.34 -4.87 -13.99
N ALA A 253 26.60 -3.97 -13.02
CA ALA A 253 27.90 -3.32 -12.87
C ALA A 253 29.02 -4.32 -12.59
N ARG A 254 28.77 -5.33 -11.74
CA ARG A 254 29.71 -6.42 -11.44
C ARG A 254 30.05 -7.20 -12.70
N GLN A 255 29.04 -7.60 -13.48
CA GLN A 255 29.25 -8.33 -14.74
C GLN A 255 30.01 -7.48 -15.77
N LEU A 256 29.72 -6.19 -15.88
CA LEU A 256 30.46 -5.29 -16.78
C LEU A 256 31.94 -5.20 -16.40
N ALA A 257 32.24 -5.03 -15.11
CA ALA A 257 33.62 -4.98 -14.62
C ALA A 257 34.36 -6.30 -14.88
N GLU A 258 33.70 -7.45 -14.66
CA GLU A 258 34.26 -8.77 -14.95
C GLU A 258 34.56 -8.94 -16.45
N ARG A 259 33.64 -8.54 -17.32
CA ARG A 259 33.84 -8.60 -18.79
C ARG A 259 34.95 -7.66 -19.26
N ALA A 260 35.07 -6.46 -18.70
CA ALA A 260 36.14 -5.53 -19.04
C ALA A 260 37.52 -6.12 -18.67
N ALA A 261 37.64 -6.71 -17.48
CA ALA A 261 38.87 -7.39 -17.05
C ALA A 261 39.24 -8.58 -17.96
N GLN A 262 38.25 -9.34 -18.43
CA GLN A 262 38.47 -10.44 -19.39
C GLN A 262 38.87 -9.96 -20.79
N ALA A 263 38.42 -8.78 -21.21
CA ALA A 263 38.68 -8.25 -22.55
C ALA A 263 40.10 -7.70 -22.72
N GLY A 264 40.75 -7.24 -21.65
CA GLY A 264 42.14 -6.76 -21.72
C GLY A 264 42.56 -5.89 -20.54
N ALA A 265 43.87 -5.81 -20.30
CA ALA A 265 44.44 -4.99 -19.24
C ALA A 265 44.16 -3.49 -19.49
N GLY A 266 43.69 -2.79 -18.46
CA GLY A 266 43.41 -1.35 -18.52
C GLY A 266 42.06 -0.98 -19.15
N LEU A 267 41.25 -1.96 -19.57
CA LEU A 267 39.88 -1.70 -20.01
C LEU A 267 38.96 -1.52 -18.80
N THR A 268 38.14 -0.48 -18.84
CA THR A 268 37.10 -0.22 -17.84
C THR A 268 35.75 -0.09 -18.53
N PRO A 269 34.64 -0.44 -17.86
CA PRO A 269 33.32 -0.10 -18.37
C PRO A 269 33.19 1.40 -18.64
N LEU A 270 32.41 1.75 -19.66
CA LEU A 270 32.04 3.14 -19.90
C LEU A 270 31.31 3.69 -18.68
N ASP A 271 31.72 4.87 -18.20
CA ASP A 271 31.00 5.57 -17.14
C ASP A 271 29.69 6.17 -17.69
N ALA A 272 28.64 5.35 -17.65
CA ALA A 272 27.33 5.67 -18.19
C ALA A 272 26.24 5.37 -17.14
N ALA A 273 26.31 6.04 -15.98
CA ALA A 273 25.37 5.83 -14.88
C ALA A 273 23.89 5.94 -15.29
N ALA A 274 23.54 6.90 -16.15
CA ALA A 274 22.18 7.07 -16.65
C ALA A 274 21.72 5.90 -17.53
N LEU A 275 22.62 5.34 -18.36
CA LEU A 275 22.30 4.17 -19.17
C LEU A 275 22.17 2.93 -18.28
N LEU A 276 23.04 2.78 -17.27
CA LEU A 276 22.95 1.70 -16.31
C LEU A 276 21.60 1.71 -15.57
N ASP A 277 21.13 2.89 -15.16
CA ASP A 277 19.80 3.05 -14.55
C ASP A 277 18.66 2.73 -15.55
N GLU A 278 18.84 3.03 -16.84
CA GLU A 278 17.84 2.73 -17.88
C GLU A 278 17.75 1.23 -18.22
N VAL A 279 18.86 0.48 -18.13
CA VAL A 279 18.90 -0.97 -18.43
C VAL A 279 18.77 -1.87 -17.20
N THR A 280 18.63 -1.29 -16.00
CA THR A 280 18.38 -2.01 -14.75
C THR A 280 16.91 -2.45 -14.66
#